data_AF-A0A399PU94-F1
#
_entry.id   AF-A0A399PU94-F1
#
_cell.length_a   1.000
_cell.length_b   1.000
_cell.length_c   1.000
_cell.angle_alpha   90.00
_cell.angle_beta   90.00
_cell.angle_gamma   90.00
#
_symmetry.space_group_name_H-M   'P 1'
#
loop_
_entity.id
_entity.type
_entity.pdbx_description
1 polymer ?
#
loop_
_entity_poly.entity_id
_entity_poly.type
_entity_poly.pdbx_seq_one_letter_code
_entity_poly.pdbx_strand_id
1 'polypeptide(L)'
;MDNGRQGKRHAARSGSVNWPGTLLNGRPKVRADLLFQLRTRTPHELWLVIVDASASTRRHQALSDAKGVLAQLFDDAYRQRARLALLTASGAAPKWQVQGLKASSGLRTWLDDLGAGGGTPLLAALNEAEHWLTVRRKRFPAEQQRLLVLTDGRLKECSGLPVLACPGLLIDIERGPIRLGRARQLATALDADYRHIDDLLSV
;
A
#
# COMPACT_ATOMS: atom_id res chain seq x y z
N MET A 1 -12.19 13.66 40.78
CA MET A 1 -11.57 14.06 39.49
C MET A 1 -11.26 12.78 38.74
N ASP A 2 -12.23 12.02 38.25
CA ASP A 2 -13.21 12.26 37.18
C ASP A 2 -12.65 12.05 35.76
N ASN A 3 -13.31 11.11 35.06
CA ASN A 3 -13.35 10.84 33.62
C ASN A 3 -12.16 10.23 32.85
N GLY A 4 -12.11 8.90 32.82
CA GLY A 4 -11.51 8.11 31.74
C GLY A 4 -12.57 7.57 30.77
N ARG A 5 -12.67 8.16 29.58
CA ARG A 5 -13.50 7.72 28.42
C ARG A 5 -13.20 6.25 28.04
N GLN A 6 -13.96 5.29 28.55
CA GLN A 6 -14.10 3.96 27.93
C GLN A 6 -15.51 3.82 27.37
N GLY A 7 -15.59 3.80 26.04
CA GLY A 7 -16.84 3.63 25.31
C GLY A 7 -17.64 2.41 25.77
N LYS A 8 -18.98 2.55 25.74
CA LYS A 8 -19.93 1.52 26.15
C LYS A 8 -19.56 0.14 25.58
N ARG A 9 -19.21 -0.79 26.49
CA ARG A 9 -18.93 -2.19 26.17
C ARG A 9 -20.26 -2.88 25.87
N HIS A 10 -20.63 -2.96 24.60
CA HIS A 10 -21.79 -3.76 24.19
C HIS A 10 -21.43 -5.25 24.28
N ALA A 11 -22.24 -6.01 25.00
CA ALA A 11 -22.14 -7.46 25.08
C ALA A 11 -22.46 -8.08 23.72
N ALA A 12 -21.42 -8.43 22.94
CA ALA A 12 -21.60 -9.24 21.75
C ALA A 12 -22.07 -10.64 22.19
N ARG A 13 -23.25 -11.07 21.70
CA ARG A 13 -23.89 -12.34 22.08
C ARG A 13 -23.30 -13.59 21.38
N SER A 14 -22.26 -13.44 20.57
CA SER A 14 -21.59 -14.55 19.87
C SER A 14 -20.20 -14.15 19.37
N GLY A 15 -19.19 -15.01 19.57
CA GLY A 15 -17.79 -14.77 19.17
C GLY A 15 -16.78 -15.64 19.94
N SER A 16 -15.48 -15.44 19.71
CA SER A 16 -14.43 -16.03 20.55
C SER A 16 -14.46 -15.37 21.93
N VAL A 17 -14.40 -16.18 22.99
CA VAL A 17 -14.42 -15.68 24.38
C VAL A 17 -13.10 -14.95 24.67
N ASN A 18 -13.20 -13.72 25.19
CA ASN A 18 -12.09 -12.99 25.77
C ASN A 18 -11.78 -13.56 27.17
N TRP A 19 -11.05 -14.68 27.24
CA TRP A 19 -10.71 -15.31 28.52
C TRP A 19 -9.99 -14.38 29.50
N PRO A 20 -8.97 -13.59 29.08
CA PRO A 20 -8.31 -12.66 30.00
C PRO A 20 -9.27 -11.62 30.59
N GLY A 21 -10.10 -10.98 29.76
CA GLY A 21 -11.07 -9.99 30.24
C GLY A 21 -12.18 -10.62 31.11
N THR A 22 -12.59 -11.84 30.79
CA THR A 22 -13.59 -12.59 31.56
C THR A 22 -13.06 -12.95 32.94
N LEU A 23 -11.83 -13.48 33.03
CA LEU A 23 -11.23 -13.91 34.30
C LEU A 23 -10.81 -12.75 35.20
N LEU A 24 -10.45 -11.60 34.63
CA LEU A 24 -10.18 -10.38 35.39
C LEU A 24 -11.44 -9.83 36.10
N ASN A 25 -12.64 -10.16 35.60
CA ASN A 25 -13.91 -9.88 36.28
C ASN A 25 -14.32 -10.97 37.29
N GLY A 26 -13.43 -11.94 37.55
CA GLY A 26 -13.69 -13.08 38.42
C GLY A 26 -14.06 -14.36 37.66
N ARG A 27 -14.34 -15.42 38.40
CA ARG A 27 -14.70 -16.72 37.83
C ARG A 27 -16.13 -16.66 37.25
N PRO A 28 -16.34 -16.81 35.94
CA PRO A 28 -17.67 -16.77 35.35
C PRO A 28 -18.52 -17.95 35.86
N LYS A 29 -19.76 -17.68 36.28
CA LYS A 29 -20.72 -18.68 36.76
C LYS A 29 -21.83 -18.93 35.76
N VAL A 30 -22.18 -17.92 34.95
CA VAL A 30 -23.21 -18.01 33.91
C VAL A 30 -22.67 -17.53 32.56
N ARG A 31 -23.30 -17.96 31.46
CA ARG A 31 -22.88 -17.57 30.09
C ARG A 31 -22.90 -16.05 29.87
N ALA A 32 -23.71 -15.30 30.61
CA ALA A 32 -23.76 -13.84 30.54
C ALA A 32 -22.49 -13.18 31.12
N ASP A 33 -21.71 -13.88 31.93
CA ASP A 33 -20.45 -13.38 32.50
C ASP A 33 -19.30 -13.43 31.50
N LEU A 34 -19.48 -14.17 30.40
CA LEU A 34 -18.46 -14.29 29.36
C LEU A 34 -18.37 -12.98 28.58
N LEU A 35 -17.19 -12.37 28.60
CA LEU A 35 -16.88 -11.29 27.68
C LEU A 35 -16.48 -11.90 26.34
N PHE A 36 -17.18 -11.52 25.29
CA PHE A 36 -16.82 -11.91 23.92
C PHE A 36 -15.87 -10.88 23.33
N GLN A 37 -14.85 -11.33 22.60
CA GLN A 37 -14.01 -10.43 21.81
C GLN A 37 -14.91 -9.75 20.78
N LEU A 38 -15.05 -8.42 20.90
CA LEU A 38 -15.63 -7.62 19.84
C LEU A 38 -14.66 -7.73 18.66
N ARG A 39 -15.06 -8.48 17.63
CA ARG A 39 -14.30 -8.59 16.39
C ARG A 39 -14.47 -7.28 15.61
N THR A 40 -13.94 -6.18 16.13
CA THR A 40 -13.62 -5.01 15.31
C THR A 40 -12.42 -5.36 14.45
N ARG A 41 -12.58 -6.35 13.56
CA ARG A 41 -11.74 -6.45 12.38
C ARG A 41 -12.27 -5.36 11.46
N THR A 42 -11.76 -4.15 11.61
CA THR A 42 -11.66 -3.28 10.45
C THR A 42 -11.05 -4.13 9.34
N PRO A 43 -11.64 -4.16 8.12
CA PRO A 43 -11.04 -4.87 7.01
C PRO A 43 -9.59 -4.39 6.93
N HIS A 44 -8.64 -5.33 7.02
CA HIS A 44 -7.24 -4.97 6.92
C HIS A 44 -7.06 -4.35 5.54
N GLU A 45 -6.51 -3.15 5.49
CA GLU A 45 -6.20 -2.51 4.22
C GLU A 45 -4.85 -3.03 3.75
N LEU A 46 -4.69 -3.21 2.45
CA LEU A 46 -3.46 -3.59 1.80
C LEU A 46 -3.11 -2.54 0.76
N TRP A 47 -1.95 -1.92 0.92
CA TRP A 47 -1.39 -1.02 -0.07
C TRP A 47 -0.31 -1.78 -0.83
N LEU A 48 -0.56 -2.01 -2.12
CA LEU A 48 0.43 -2.49 -3.06
C LEU A 48 1.07 -1.28 -3.72
N VAL A 49 2.36 -1.09 -3.48
CA VAL A 49 3.14 0.00 -4.05
C VAL A 49 4.05 -0.58 -5.13
N ILE A 50 3.93 -0.10 -6.36
CA ILE A 50 4.81 -0.41 -7.47
C ILE A 50 5.67 0.82 -7.74
N VAL A 51 6.98 0.66 -7.68
CA VAL A 51 7.92 1.76 -7.94
C VAL A 51 8.76 1.43 -9.16
N ASP A 52 8.65 2.27 -10.17
CA ASP A 52 9.54 2.27 -11.33
C ASP A 52 10.85 2.96 -10.94
N ALA A 53 11.88 2.16 -10.68
CA ALA A 53 13.21 2.65 -10.34
C ALA A 53 14.08 2.74 -11.59
N SER A 54 13.53 3.34 -12.66
CA SER A 54 14.29 3.63 -13.87
C SER A 54 15.46 4.55 -13.49
N ALA A 55 16.70 4.12 -13.77
CA ALA A 55 17.87 4.97 -13.62
C ALA A 55 17.79 6.14 -14.61
N SER A 56 17.04 7.18 -14.27
CA SER A 56 17.20 8.49 -14.86
C SER A 56 18.00 9.37 -13.91
N THR A 57 19.30 9.08 -13.93
CA THR A 57 20.45 9.84 -13.45
C THR A 57 20.50 11.33 -13.82
N ARG A 58 19.45 11.91 -14.42
CA ARG A 58 19.46 13.30 -14.93
C ARG A 58 18.84 14.34 -13.99
N ARG A 59 18.15 13.95 -12.91
CA ARG A 59 17.55 14.89 -11.93
C ARG A 59 17.52 14.30 -10.52
N HIS A 60 18.60 14.48 -9.77
CA HIS A 60 18.70 14.02 -8.37
C HIS A 60 17.53 14.52 -7.49
N GLN A 61 16.92 15.66 -7.84
CA GLN A 61 15.79 16.23 -7.10
C GLN A 61 14.50 15.39 -7.19
N ALA A 62 14.12 14.91 -8.38
CA ALA A 62 12.85 14.21 -8.56
C ALA A 62 12.81 12.88 -7.81
N LEU A 63 13.96 12.18 -7.75
CA LEU A 63 14.10 10.95 -6.98
C LEU A 63 14.08 11.21 -5.47
N SER A 64 14.74 12.27 -4.99
CA SER A 64 14.70 12.66 -3.58
C SER A 64 13.28 12.97 -3.12
N ASP A 65 12.54 13.72 -3.94
CA ASP A 65 11.15 14.06 -3.66
C ASP A 65 10.26 12.81 -3.66
N ALA A 66 10.46 11.90 -4.62
CA ALA A 66 9.75 10.63 -4.67
C ALA A 66 10.01 9.76 -3.43
N LYS A 67 11.26 9.71 -2.95
CA LYS A 67 11.61 9.05 -1.68
C LYS A 67 10.89 9.70 -0.49
N GLY A 68 10.79 11.03 -0.46
CA GLY A 68 10.03 11.77 0.55
C GLY A 68 8.54 11.42 0.57
N VAL A 69 7.90 11.41 -0.61
CA VAL A 69 6.49 11.01 -0.77
C VAL A 69 6.28 9.56 -0.34
N LEU A 70 7.16 8.64 -0.75
CA LEU A 70 7.09 7.24 -0.34
C LEU A 70 7.28 7.05 1.17
N ALA A 71 8.22 7.79 1.78
CA ALA A 71 8.43 7.75 3.22
C ALA A 71 7.18 8.18 3.99
N GLN A 72 6.57 9.30 3.58
CA GLN A 72 5.31 9.77 4.16
C GLN A 72 4.19 8.73 3.97
N LEU A 73 4.07 8.15 2.78
CA LEU A 73 3.08 7.12 2.48
C LEU A 73 3.26 5.86 3.34
N PHE A 74 4.49 5.42 3.57
CA PHE A 74 4.76 4.28 4.44
C PHE A 74 4.47 4.58 5.91
N ASP A 75 4.74 5.81 6.36
CA ASP A 75 4.38 6.26 7.70
C ASP A 75 2.86 6.33 7.88
N ASP A 76 2.12 6.78 6.86
CA ASP A 76 0.66 6.79 6.86
C ASP A 76 0.08 5.37 6.86
N ALA A 77 0.63 4.47 6.05
CA ALA A 77 0.28 3.05 6.04
C ALA A 77 0.49 2.42 7.43
N TYR A 78 1.61 2.77 8.08
CA TYR A 78 1.92 2.32 9.43
C TYR A 78 0.91 2.82 10.45
N ARG A 79 0.57 4.11 10.42
CA ARG A 79 -0.44 4.73 11.31
C ARG A 79 -1.82 4.10 11.12
N GLN A 80 -2.20 3.82 9.88
CA GLN A 80 -3.48 3.18 9.54
C GLN A 80 -3.47 1.67 9.80
N ARG A 81 -2.33 1.10 10.24
CA ARG A 81 -2.12 -0.35 10.41
C ARG A 81 -2.44 -1.14 9.13
N ALA A 82 -2.27 -0.50 7.98
CA ALA A 82 -2.36 -1.13 6.68
C ALA A 82 -1.19 -2.10 6.49
N ARG A 83 -1.44 -3.16 5.74
CA ARG A 83 -0.41 -4.06 5.26
C ARG A 83 0.21 -3.43 4.03
N LEU A 84 1.52 -3.55 3.89
CA LEU A 84 2.24 -3.05 2.75
C LEU A 84 2.72 -4.23 1.91
N ALA A 85 2.63 -4.09 0.60
CA ALA A 85 3.40 -4.87 -0.36
C ALA A 85 4.09 -3.91 -1.31
N LEU A 86 5.34 -4.20 -1.62
CA LEU A 86 6.20 -3.30 -2.38
C LEU A 86 6.89 -4.09 -3.48
N LEU A 87 6.67 -3.64 -4.71
CA LEU A 87 7.21 -4.21 -5.93
C LEU A 87 8.04 -3.13 -6.64
N THR A 88 9.25 -3.49 -7.02
CA THR A 88 10.17 -2.60 -7.73
C THR A 88 10.34 -3.07 -9.16
N ALA A 89 10.04 -2.20 -10.12
CA ALA A 89 10.39 -2.39 -11.52
C ALA A 89 11.77 -1.76 -11.74
N SER A 90 12.82 -2.57 -11.68
CA SER A 90 14.21 -2.12 -11.88
C SER A 90 15.05 -3.22 -12.53
N GLY A 91 15.90 -2.88 -13.49
CA GLY A 91 16.79 -3.88 -14.12
C GLY A 91 16.05 -4.74 -15.14
N ALA A 92 16.31 -6.04 -15.13
CA ALA A 92 15.75 -7.00 -16.09
C ALA A 92 14.38 -7.58 -15.68
N ALA A 93 14.05 -7.58 -14.39
CA ALA A 93 12.83 -8.22 -13.87
C ALA A 93 12.28 -7.48 -12.63
N PRO A 94 10.96 -7.52 -12.39
CA PRO A 94 10.37 -6.95 -11.18
C PRO A 94 10.83 -7.71 -9.93
N LYS A 95 11.04 -6.98 -8.82
CA LYS A 95 11.51 -7.54 -7.54
C LYS A 95 10.60 -7.12 -6.39
N TRP A 96 10.08 -8.11 -5.67
CA TRP A 96 9.35 -7.91 -4.43
C TRP A 96 10.30 -7.57 -3.29
N GLN A 97 10.01 -6.49 -2.58
CA GLN A 97 10.78 -6.02 -1.43
C GLN A 97 10.07 -6.39 -0.13
N VAL A 98 8.75 -6.24 -0.13
CA VAL A 98 7.89 -6.57 1.00
C VAL A 98 6.61 -7.20 0.46
N GLN A 99 6.11 -8.25 1.11
CA GLN A 99 4.86 -8.90 0.72
C GLN A 99 3.92 -9.05 1.92
N GLY A 100 3.00 -8.12 2.11
CA GLY A 100 1.93 -8.24 3.10
C GLY A 100 2.35 -8.14 4.56
N LEU A 101 3.53 -7.57 4.82
CA LEU A 101 3.97 -7.26 6.17
C LEU A 101 3.28 -5.99 6.67
N LYS A 102 3.25 -5.81 7.99
CA LYS A 102 2.96 -4.49 8.55
C LYS A 102 4.09 -3.56 8.14
N ALA A 103 3.77 -2.32 7.77
CA ALA A 103 4.79 -1.31 7.50
C ALA A 103 5.81 -1.32 8.66
N SER A 104 7.10 -1.40 8.32
CA SER A 104 8.18 -1.53 9.29
C SER A 104 9.30 -0.55 8.95
N SER A 105 10.13 -0.24 9.93
CA SER A 105 11.27 0.68 9.77
C SER A 105 12.28 0.22 8.71
N GLY A 106 12.29 -1.06 8.33
CA GLY A 106 13.19 -1.62 7.31
C GLY A 106 12.96 -1.08 5.89
N LEU A 107 11.80 -0.47 5.62
CA LEU A 107 11.52 0.17 4.33
C LEU A 107 12.37 1.42 4.08
N ARG A 108 12.89 2.07 5.13
CA ARG A 108 13.75 3.26 5.00
C ARG A 108 15.08 2.93 4.34
N THR A 109 15.73 1.85 4.76
CA THR A 109 16.98 1.38 4.14
C THR A 109 16.76 1.03 2.67
N TRP A 110 15.63 0.40 2.34
CA TRP A 110 15.27 0.16 0.94
C TRP A 110 15.04 1.45 0.14
N LEU A 111 14.43 2.48 0.74
CA LEU A 111 14.26 3.78 0.09
C LEU A 111 15.60 4.43 -0.25
N ASP A 112 16.61 4.26 0.60
CA ASP A 112 17.96 4.77 0.36
C ASP A 112 18.61 4.11 -0.85
N ASP A 113 18.44 2.79 -1.01
CA ASP A 113 18.95 2.00 -2.14
C ASP A 113 18.15 2.19 -3.46
N LEU A 114 17.01 2.89 -3.41
CA LEU A 114 16.17 3.15 -4.57
C LEU A 114 16.90 4.08 -5.58
N GLY A 115 17.13 3.59 -6.81
CA GLY A 115 17.71 4.35 -7.92
C GLY A 115 18.90 3.70 -8.64
N ALA A 116 19.35 2.52 -8.22
CA ALA A 116 20.58 1.90 -8.74
C ALA A 116 20.44 1.03 -10.03
N GLY A 117 19.32 1.08 -10.76
CA GLY A 117 19.01 0.10 -11.82
C GLY A 117 18.69 0.68 -13.20
N GLY A 118 19.40 0.25 -14.24
CA GLY A 118 19.05 0.54 -15.64
C GLY A 118 17.95 -0.39 -16.17
N GLY A 119 16.95 0.15 -16.86
CA GLY A 119 15.84 -0.61 -17.47
C GLY A 119 14.58 -0.67 -16.59
N THR A 120 13.41 -0.71 -17.26
CA THR A 120 12.08 -0.65 -16.62
C THR A 120 11.19 -1.77 -17.15
N PRO A 121 11.04 -2.88 -16.41
CA PRO A 121 10.07 -3.92 -16.73
C PRO A 121 8.71 -3.62 -16.07
N LEU A 122 8.18 -2.40 -16.22
CA LEU A 122 6.95 -1.98 -15.53
C LEU A 122 5.74 -2.84 -15.94
N LEU A 123 5.63 -3.23 -17.22
CA LEU A 123 4.58 -4.14 -17.66
C LEU A 123 4.66 -5.49 -16.96
N ALA A 124 5.87 -6.05 -16.82
CA ALA A 124 6.07 -7.29 -16.08
C ALA A 124 5.73 -7.12 -14.60
N ALA A 125 6.06 -5.98 -14.00
CA ALA A 125 5.68 -5.66 -12.62
C ALA A 125 4.16 -5.58 -12.43
N LEU A 126 3.44 -4.96 -13.38
CA LEU A 126 1.98 -4.89 -13.34
C LEU A 126 1.34 -6.28 -13.48
N ASN A 127 1.87 -7.13 -14.37
CA ASN A 127 1.39 -8.50 -14.52
C ASN A 127 1.63 -9.34 -13.25
N GLU A 128 2.83 -9.25 -12.67
CA GLU A 128 3.18 -9.89 -11.40
C GLU A 128 2.24 -9.41 -10.27
N ALA A 129 1.96 -8.10 -10.21
CA ALA A 129 1.05 -7.50 -9.27
C ALA A 129 -0.39 -8.01 -9.43
N GLU A 130 -0.90 -8.12 -10.66
CA GLU A 130 -2.24 -8.65 -10.94
C GLU A 130 -2.39 -10.09 -10.45
N HIS A 131 -1.44 -10.96 -10.79
CA HIS A 131 -1.42 -12.36 -10.33
C HIS A 131 -1.43 -12.44 -8.80
N TRP A 132 -0.58 -11.67 -8.15
CA TRP A 132 -0.46 -11.66 -6.70
C TRP A 132 -1.72 -11.12 -6.02
N LEU A 133 -2.32 -10.02 -6.52
CA LEU A 133 -3.57 -9.47 -6.02
C LEU A 133 -4.72 -10.46 -6.16
N THR A 134 -4.81 -11.15 -7.30
CA THR A 134 -5.82 -12.17 -7.58
C THR A 134 -5.72 -13.35 -6.61
N VAL A 135 -4.52 -13.90 -6.37
CA VAL A 135 -4.31 -14.95 -5.36
C VAL A 135 -4.66 -14.45 -3.96
N ARG A 136 -4.25 -13.23 -3.63
CA ARG A 136 -4.44 -12.67 -2.30
C ARG A 136 -5.90 -12.37 -1.98
N ARG A 137 -6.66 -11.88 -2.96
CA ARG A 137 -8.09 -11.62 -2.84
C ARG A 137 -8.88 -12.91 -2.60
N LYS A 138 -8.50 -14.02 -3.23
CA LYS A 138 -9.07 -15.34 -2.91
C LYS A 138 -8.79 -15.76 -1.47
N ARG A 139 -7.59 -15.47 -0.94
CA ARG A 139 -7.20 -15.81 0.43
C ARG A 139 -7.82 -14.90 1.49
N PHE A 140 -7.98 -13.61 1.19
CA PHE A 140 -8.49 -12.60 2.11
C PHE A 140 -9.59 -11.75 1.43
N PRO A 141 -10.80 -12.28 1.24
CA PRO A 141 -11.87 -11.60 0.48
C PRO A 141 -12.39 -10.33 1.15
N ALA A 142 -12.18 -10.17 2.46
CA ALA A 142 -12.55 -8.98 3.21
C ALA A 142 -11.41 -7.93 3.31
N GLU A 143 -10.23 -8.18 2.72
CA GLU A 143 -9.10 -7.24 2.71
C GLU A 143 -9.32 -6.20 1.60
N GLN A 144 -9.29 -4.91 1.94
CA GLN A 144 -9.41 -3.84 0.96
C GLN A 144 -8.05 -3.60 0.32
N GLN A 145 -7.95 -3.80 -1.00
CA GLN A 145 -6.70 -3.66 -1.75
C GLN A 145 -6.67 -2.31 -2.44
N ARG A 146 -5.55 -1.60 -2.35
CA ARG A 146 -5.28 -0.36 -3.08
C ARG A 146 -3.95 -0.49 -3.79
N LEU A 147 -3.89 0.01 -5.01
CA LEU A 147 -2.68 0.05 -5.81
C LEU A 147 -2.13 1.48 -5.84
N LEU A 148 -0.83 1.62 -5.66
CA LEU A 148 -0.09 2.84 -5.90
C LEU A 148 1.01 2.54 -6.91
N VAL A 149 1.10 3.31 -7.99
CA VAL A 149 2.16 3.19 -8.99
C VAL A 149 2.94 4.50 -9.03
N LEU A 150 4.24 4.47 -8.75
CA LEU A 150 5.15 5.58 -8.99
C LEU A 150 5.93 5.32 -10.27
N THR A 151 5.86 6.23 -11.24
CA THR A 151 6.61 6.12 -12.50
C THR A 151 6.95 7.49 -13.08
N ASP A 152 8.07 7.58 -13.81
CA ASP A 152 8.47 8.77 -14.56
C ASP A 152 7.88 8.80 -15.99
N GLY A 153 6.89 7.94 -16.26
CA GLY A 153 6.15 7.92 -17.53
C GLY A 153 6.96 7.39 -18.70
N ARG A 154 8.17 6.86 -18.50
CA ARG A 154 9.04 6.35 -19.56
C ARG A 154 8.68 4.95 -20.05
N LEU A 155 7.41 4.55 -19.90
CA LEU A 155 6.94 3.32 -20.53
C LEU A 155 7.00 3.49 -22.05
N LYS A 156 7.69 2.55 -22.72
CA LYS A 156 7.82 2.57 -24.19
C LYS A 156 6.54 2.11 -24.87
N GLU A 157 5.80 1.17 -24.26
CA GLU A 157 4.58 0.58 -24.81
C GLU A 157 3.54 0.36 -23.71
N CYS A 158 2.30 0.83 -23.93
CA CYS A 158 1.15 0.65 -23.02
C CYS A 158 0.21 -0.47 -23.50
N SER A 159 0.61 -1.29 -24.47
CA SER A 159 -0.18 -2.42 -24.97
C SER A 159 -0.11 -3.60 -23.99
N GLY A 160 -1.26 -4.26 -23.76
CA GLY A 160 -1.33 -5.49 -22.96
C GLY A 160 -1.28 -5.27 -21.43
N LEU A 161 -1.70 -4.10 -20.95
CA LEU A 161 -1.78 -3.83 -19.51
C LEU A 161 -2.81 -4.75 -18.84
N PRO A 162 -2.51 -5.29 -17.65
CA PRO A 162 -3.43 -6.13 -16.92
C PRO A 162 -4.58 -5.31 -16.31
N VAL A 163 -5.74 -5.94 -16.17
CA VAL A 163 -6.89 -5.35 -15.47
C VAL A 163 -6.73 -5.55 -13.98
N LEU A 164 -6.46 -4.47 -13.26
CA LEU A 164 -6.28 -4.49 -11.82
C LEU A 164 -7.62 -4.18 -11.16
N ALA A 165 -8.30 -5.19 -10.61
CA ALA A 165 -9.60 -5.03 -9.96
C ALA A 165 -9.51 -4.38 -8.55
N CYS A 166 -8.78 -3.28 -8.41
CA CYS A 166 -8.65 -2.51 -7.18
C CYS A 166 -8.46 -1.03 -7.51
N PRO A 167 -8.91 -0.10 -6.65
CA PRO A 167 -8.65 1.31 -6.83
C PRO A 167 -7.15 1.58 -6.89
N GLY A 168 -6.72 2.27 -7.95
CA GLY A 168 -5.33 2.60 -8.22
C GLY A 168 -5.10 4.11 -8.16
N LEU A 169 -3.92 4.50 -7.70
CA LEU A 169 -3.38 5.86 -7.84
C LEU A 169 -2.03 5.77 -8.54
N LEU A 170 -1.87 6.50 -9.63
CA LEU A 170 -0.60 6.67 -10.32
C LEU A 170 -0.03 8.05 -9.97
N ILE A 171 1.17 8.04 -9.41
CA ILE A 171 1.96 9.22 -9.12
C ILE A 171 3.02 9.37 -10.20
N ASP A 172 2.90 10.46 -10.94
CA ASP A 172 3.84 10.84 -11.99
C ASP A 172 4.98 11.67 -11.40
N ILE A 173 6.21 11.17 -11.55
CA ILE A 173 7.43 11.85 -11.10
C ILE A 173 8.16 12.59 -12.25
N GLU A 174 7.53 12.71 -13.43
CA GLU A 174 8.08 13.35 -14.63
C GLU A 174 8.17 14.88 -14.51
N ARG A 175 9.29 15.40 -13.99
CA ARG A 175 9.57 16.86 -13.99
C ARG A 175 10.35 17.34 -15.21
N GLY A 176 9.92 16.94 -16.40
CA GLY A 176 10.51 17.35 -17.69
C GLY A 176 10.01 18.70 -18.19
N PRO A 177 10.83 19.48 -18.94
CA PRO A 177 10.35 20.68 -19.64
C PRO A 177 9.31 20.35 -20.72
N ILE A 178 9.29 19.10 -21.19
CA ILE A 178 8.27 18.54 -22.08
C ILE A 178 7.64 17.37 -21.32
N ARG A 179 6.33 17.45 -21.07
CA ARG A 179 5.55 16.37 -20.47
C ARG A 179 5.12 15.41 -21.58
N LEU A 180 5.54 14.15 -21.52
CA LEU A 180 5.19 13.17 -22.55
C LEU A 180 3.75 12.67 -22.41
N GLY A 181 3.09 12.91 -21.26
CA GLY A 181 1.68 12.57 -21.04
C GLY A 181 1.39 11.07 -20.93
N ARG A 182 2.43 10.23 -20.96
CA ARG A 182 2.33 8.76 -20.96
C ARG A 182 1.90 8.21 -19.62
N ALA A 183 2.33 8.82 -18.51
CA ALA A 183 1.88 8.45 -17.17
C ALA A 183 0.35 8.62 -17.02
N ARG A 184 -0.23 9.67 -17.62
CA ARG A 184 -1.68 9.86 -17.66
C ARG A 184 -2.38 8.81 -18.51
N GLN A 185 -1.82 8.46 -19.67
CA GLN A 185 -2.35 7.38 -20.52
C GLN A 185 -2.33 6.03 -19.77
N LEU A 186 -1.25 5.75 -19.02
CA LEU A 186 -1.14 4.56 -18.19
C LEU A 186 -2.19 4.55 -17.08
N ALA A 187 -2.40 5.69 -16.40
CA ALA A 187 -3.44 5.82 -15.37
C ALA A 187 -4.84 5.53 -15.95
N THR A 188 -5.17 6.11 -17.10
CA THR A 188 -6.44 5.84 -17.79
C THR A 188 -6.56 4.37 -18.21
N ALA A 189 -5.50 3.75 -18.73
CA ALA A 189 -5.54 2.35 -19.13
C ALA A 189 -5.66 1.38 -17.95
N LEU A 190 -5.19 1.77 -16.76
CA LEU A 190 -5.31 1.01 -15.52
C LEU A 190 -6.58 1.35 -14.71
N ASP A 191 -7.44 2.25 -15.21
CA ASP A 191 -8.57 2.81 -14.47
C ASP A 191 -8.17 3.35 -13.08
N ALA A 192 -7.03 4.05 -13.05
CA ALA A 192 -6.42 4.60 -11.86
C ALA A 192 -6.47 6.13 -11.85
N ASP A 193 -6.57 6.72 -10.66
CA ASP A 193 -6.43 8.16 -10.45
C ASP A 193 -5.01 8.61 -10.84
N TYR A 194 -4.90 9.81 -11.41
CA TYR A 194 -3.61 10.40 -11.77
C TYR A 194 -3.30 11.60 -10.87
N ARG A 195 -2.09 11.61 -10.29
CA ARG A 195 -1.54 12.77 -9.58
C ARG A 195 -0.10 13.03 -10.01
N HIS A 196 0.24 14.30 -10.18
CA HIS A 196 1.64 14.67 -10.40
C HIS A 196 2.32 14.87 -9.04
N ILE A 197 3.62 14.55 -8.95
CA ILE A 197 4.37 14.68 -7.70
C ILE A 197 4.39 16.13 -7.16
N ASP A 198 4.39 17.13 -8.05
CA ASP A 198 4.31 18.54 -7.63
C ASP A 198 3.01 18.85 -6.87
N ASP A 199 1.88 18.27 -7.28
CA ASP A 199 0.59 18.50 -6.64
C ASP A 199 0.54 17.92 -5.21
N LEU A 200 1.42 16.96 -4.91
CA LEU A 200 1.54 16.33 -3.61
C LEU A 200 2.48 17.08 -2.66
N LEU A 201 3.45 17.83 -3.21
CA LEU A 201 4.38 18.64 -2.42
C LEU A 201 3.88 20.06 -2.18
N SER A 202 2.86 20.51 -2.90
CA SER A 202 2.24 21.84 -2.75
C SER A 202 1.25 21.96 -1.58
N VAL A 203 1.20 20.96 -0.68
CA VAL A 203 0.33 20.91 0.51
C VAL A 203 1.20 20.97 1.76
#